data_AF-A0A0D2GRL8-F1
#
_entry.id   AF-A0A0D2GRL8-F1
#
_cell.length_a   1.000
_cell.length_b   1.000
_cell.length_c   1.000
_cell.angle_alpha   90.00
_cell.angle_beta   90.00
_cell.angle_gamma   90.00
#
_symmetry.space_group_name_H-M   'P 1'
#
loop_
_entity.id
_entity.type
_entity.pdbx_description
1 polymer ?
#
loop_
_entity_poly.entity_id
_entity_poly.type
_entity_poly.pdbx_seq_one_letter_code
_entity_poly.pdbx_strand_id
1 'polypeptide(L)'
;MSAVQAWTLGDKYYIPKFQNALSDELRSFWAGDLVHPRTFLWLVENSADVTALRQLVCDYLSYGLVHSSSMYRYACDEDEVESPSADGYARALKDLLANPEIGLELFWATKNLKRGGTDPKDSGRCYYHVQVEGQTCVR
;
A
#
# COMPACT_ATOMS: atom_id res chain seq x y z
N MET A 1 -9.85 -1.50 5.40
CA MET A 1 -10.42 -0.47 4.49
C MET A 1 -10.90 0.78 5.24
N SER A 2 -11.62 0.66 6.37
CA SER A 2 -12.14 1.81 7.13
C SER A 2 -11.09 2.88 7.48
N ALA A 3 -9.88 2.49 7.90
CA ALA A 3 -8.80 3.44 8.21
C ALA A 3 -8.29 4.23 7.00
N VAL A 4 -8.23 3.60 5.83
CA VAL A 4 -7.84 4.24 4.54
C VAL A 4 -8.90 5.26 4.12
N GLN A 5 -10.18 4.92 4.29
CA GLN A 5 -11.30 5.83 4.05
C GLN A 5 -11.26 7.01 5.03
N ALA A 6 -11.04 6.74 6.31
CA ALA A 6 -10.91 7.78 7.33
C ALA A 6 -9.74 8.73 7.03
N TRP A 7 -8.61 8.21 6.56
CA TRP A 7 -7.47 9.04 6.18
C TRP A 7 -7.83 10.00 5.04
N THR A 8 -8.58 9.51 4.04
CA THR A 8 -9.07 10.32 2.91
C THR A 8 -10.05 11.41 3.36
N LEU A 9 -10.83 11.17 4.43
CA LEU A 9 -11.62 12.23 5.06
C LEU A 9 -10.74 13.26 5.76
N GLY A 10 -9.68 12.81 6.44
CA GLY A 10 -8.67 13.70 7.01
C GLY A 10 -8.05 14.63 5.97
N ASP A 11 -7.75 14.10 4.79
CA ASP A 11 -7.25 14.86 3.64
C ASP A 11 -8.27 15.90 3.18
N LYS A 12 -9.51 15.46 2.94
CA LYS A 12 -10.63 16.32 2.51
C LYS A 12 -10.90 17.47 3.47
N TYR A 13 -10.73 17.26 4.78
CA TYR A 13 -10.97 18.26 5.82
C TYR A 13 -9.69 18.95 6.31
N TYR A 14 -8.55 18.71 5.66
CA TYR A 14 -7.24 19.30 6.02
C TYR A 14 -6.90 19.10 7.50
N ILE A 15 -6.90 17.85 7.97
CA ILE A 15 -6.58 17.47 9.35
C ILE A 15 -5.29 16.62 9.40
N PRO A 16 -4.09 17.20 9.22
CA PRO A 16 -2.83 16.45 9.14
C PRO A 16 -2.54 15.60 10.37
N LYS A 17 -2.85 16.09 11.58
CA LYS A 17 -2.66 15.32 12.82
C LYS A 17 -3.44 14.01 12.80
N PHE A 18 -4.64 14.02 12.22
CA PHE A 18 -5.48 12.84 12.08
C PHE A 18 -4.95 11.91 10.98
N GLN A 19 -4.55 12.46 9.83
CA GLN A 19 -3.90 11.69 8.76
C GLN A 19 -2.63 10.99 9.26
N ASN A 20 -1.77 11.68 10.01
CA ASN A 20 -0.51 11.13 10.52
C ASN A 20 -0.75 10.02 11.56
N ALA A 21 -1.73 10.19 12.45
CA ALA A 21 -2.12 9.14 13.38
C ALA A 21 -2.62 7.89 12.64
N LEU A 22 -3.43 8.06 11.59
CA LEU A 22 -3.88 6.93 10.78
C LEU A 22 -2.76 6.29 9.96
N SER A 23 -1.82 7.08 9.43
CA SER A 23 -0.63 6.56 8.75
C SER A 23 0.21 5.68 9.69
N ASP A 24 0.38 6.09 10.95
CA ASP A 24 1.12 5.32 11.95
C ASP A 24 0.43 3.98 12.26
N GLU A 25 -0.90 3.99 12.45
CA GLU A 25 -1.68 2.77 12.68
C GLU A 25 -1.66 1.82 11.48
N LEU A 26 -1.83 2.35 10.26
CA LEU A 26 -1.77 1.57 9.03
C LEU A 26 -0.39 0.94 8.81
N ARG A 27 0.68 1.69 9.06
CA ARG A 27 2.05 1.17 9.02
C ARG A 27 2.25 0.04 10.04
N SER A 28 1.78 0.23 11.27
CA SER A 28 1.87 -0.79 12.31
C SER A 28 1.12 -2.06 11.90
N PHE A 29 -0.08 -1.90 11.35
CA PHE A 29 -0.90 -3.01 10.86
C PHE A 29 -0.22 -3.78 9.72
N TRP A 30 0.27 -3.09 8.68
CA TRP A 30 0.94 -3.73 7.53
C TRP A 30 2.38 -4.17 7.81
N ALA A 31 2.98 -3.78 8.93
CA ALA A 31 4.26 -4.36 9.35
C ALA A 31 4.16 -5.87 9.66
N GLY A 32 2.95 -6.37 9.94
CA GLY A 32 2.69 -7.80 10.19
C GLY A 32 1.72 -8.46 9.20
N ASP A 33 1.26 -7.74 8.16
CA ASP A 33 0.24 -8.22 7.23
C ASP A 33 0.47 -7.69 5.81
N LEU A 34 -0.14 -8.32 4.81
CA LEU A 34 -0.05 -7.89 3.41
C LEU A 34 -1.08 -6.82 3.06
N VAL A 35 -0.68 -5.91 2.17
CA VAL A 35 -1.63 -4.97 1.57
C VAL A 35 -2.45 -5.68 0.51
N HIS A 36 -3.75 -5.79 0.74
CA HIS A 36 -4.66 -6.28 -0.29
C HIS A 36 -4.70 -5.32 -1.49
N PRO A 37 -4.50 -5.78 -2.76
CA PRO A 37 -4.42 -4.92 -3.95
C PRO A 37 -5.63 -3.99 -4.14
N ARG A 38 -6.83 -4.44 -3.76
CA ARG A 38 -8.06 -3.62 -3.76
C ARG A 38 -7.94 -2.34 -2.93
N THR A 39 -7.08 -2.31 -1.91
CA THR A 39 -6.81 -1.10 -1.12
C THR A 39 -6.16 -0.03 -1.98
N PHE A 40 -5.19 -0.43 -2.82
CA PHE A 40 -4.52 0.48 -3.75
C PHE A 40 -5.48 0.94 -4.85
N LEU A 41 -6.26 0.01 -5.43
CA LEU A 41 -7.28 0.34 -6.42
C LEU A 41 -8.26 1.39 -5.89
N TRP A 42 -8.78 1.16 -4.67
CA TRP A 42 -9.72 2.09 -4.05
C TRP A 42 -9.12 3.48 -3.84
N LEU A 43 -7.85 3.58 -3.45
CA LEU A 43 -7.17 4.86 -3.28
C LEU A 43 -7.02 5.62 -4.60
N VAL A 44 -6.66 4.91 -5.68
CA VAL A 44 -6.56 5.51 -7.00
C VAL A 44 -7.92 6.04 -7.48
N GLU A 45 -9.01 5.37 -7.13
CA GLU A 45 -10.37 5.77 -7.51
C GLU A 45 -10.97 6.89 -6.63
N ASN A 46 -10.47 7.09 -5.40
CA ASN A 46 -11.15 7.91 -4.38
C ASN A 46 -10.27 8.99 -3.72
N SER A 47 -8.99 9.12 -4.09
CA SER A 47 -8.07 10.11 -3.53
C SER A 47 -7.32 10.88 -4.63
N ALA A 48 -6.62 11.96 -4.27
CA ALA A 48 -5.76 12.68 -5.20
C ALA A 48 -4.60 11.80 -5.71
N ASP A 49 -4.06 12.13 -6.90
CA ASP A 49 -3.08 11.28 -7.59
C ASP A 49 -1.83 10.99 -6.76
N VAL A 50 -1.36 11.91 -5.92
CA VAL A 50 -0.17 11.69 -5.10
C VAL A 50 -0.43 12.13 -3.68
N THR A 51 -0.68 11.15 -2.81
CA THR A 51 -0.84 11.35 -1.36
C THR A 51 0.19 10.55 -0.60
N ALA A 52 0.53 10.99 0.62
CA ALA A 52 1.41 10.22 1.51
C ALA A 52 0.87 8.81 1.78
N LEU A 53 -0.46 8.66 1.80
CA LEU A 53 -1.10 7.35 1.94
C LEU A 53 -0.96 6.49 0.68
N ARG A 54 -1.15 7.04 -0.53
CA ARG A 54 -0.92 6.27 -1.77
C ARG A 54 0.51 5.74 -1.81
N GLN A 55 1.50 6.56 -1.46
CA GLN A 55 2.90 6.13 -1.36
C GLN A 55 3.08 4.99 -0.35
N LEU A 56 2.53 5.13 0.86
CA LEU A 56 2.56 4.08 1.89
C LEU A 56 1.99 2.75 1.37
N VAL A 57 0.80 2.79 0.75
CA VAL A 57 0.15 1.58 0.22
C VAL A 57 0.94 0.99 -0.94
N CYS A 58 1.46 1.82 -1.84
CA CYS A 58 2.28 1.40 -2.98
C CYS A 58 3.56 0.70 -2.52
N ASP A 59 4.25 1.26 -1.51
CA ASP A 59 5.50 0.69 -0.99
C ASP A 59 5.28 -0.66 -0.31
N TYR A 60 4.25 -0.79 0.55
CA TYR A 60 3.92 -2.07 1.19
C TYR A 60 3.42 -3.12 0.19
N LEU A 61 2.61 -2.72 -0.80
CA LEU A 61 2.17 -3.63 -1.86
C LEU A 61 3.36 -4.10 -2.70
N SER A 62 4.24 -3.18 -3.11
CA SER A 62 5.42 -3.49 -3.90
C SER A 62 6.41 -4.37 -3.13
N TYR A 63 6.60 -4.10 -1.84
CA TYR A 63 7.39 -4.96 -0.96
C TYR A 63 6.81 -6.38 -0.88
N GLY A 64 5.48 -6.49 -0.70
CA GLY A 64 4.77 -7.77 -0.69
C GLY A 64 4.88 -8.53 -2.01
N LEU A 65 4.79 -7.84 -3.15
CA LEU A 65 4.96 -8.46 -4.48
C LEU A 65 6.37 -9.04 -4.66
N VAL A 66 7.40 -8.40 -4.11
CA VAL A 66 8.80 -8.87 -4.22
C VAL A 66 9.12 -9.98 -3.21
N HIS A 67 8.64 -9.87 -1.96
CA HIS A 67 9.07 -10.72 -0.84
C HIS A 67 8.03 -11.77 -0.42
N SER A 68 6.79 -11.67 -0.90
CA SER A 68 5.68 -12.59 -0.61
C SER A 68 4.87 -12.91 -1.86
N SER A 69 5.55 -13.07 -2.99
CA SER A 69 4.95 -13.22 -4.33
C SER A 69 3.94 -14.36 -4.44
N SER A 70 4.10 -15.44 -3.67
CA SER A 70 3.15 -16.57 -3.66
C SER A 70 1.73 -16.13 -3.27
N MET A 71 1.58 -15.15 -2.38
CA MET A 71 0.27 -14.67 -1.93
C MET A 71 -0.46 -13.84 -3.00
N TYR A 72 0.27 -13.36 -4.01
CA TYR A 72 -0.25 -12.56 -5.12
C TYR A 72 -0.31 -13.32 -6.44
N ARG A 73 0.13 -14.58 -6.45
CA ARG A 73 0.13 -15.44 -7.63
C ARG A 73 -1.22 -16.16 -7.72
N TYR A 74 -1.73 -16.35 -8.93
CA TYR A 74 -2.80 -17.32 -9.13
C TYR A 74 -2.25 -18.71 -8.82
N ALA A 75 -2.98 -19.49 -8.02
CA ALA A 75 -2.84 -20.93 -8.04
C ALA A 75 -3.07 -21.37 -9.49
N CYS A 76 -2.01 -21.81 -10.17
CA CYS A 76 -2.21 -22.53 -11.42
C CYS A 76 -2.89 -23.86 -11.05
N ASP A 77 -3.66 -24.46 -11.96
CA ASP A 77 -4.46 -25.68 -11.68
C ASP A 77 -3.66 -26.87 -11.08
N GLU A 78 -2.32 -26.80 -11.09
CA GLU A 78 -1.40 -27.78 -10.50
C GLU A 78 -0.97 -27.47 -9.05
N ASP A 79 -1.24 -26.27 -8.53
CA ASP A 79 -0.96 -25.89 -7.14
C ASP A 79 -2.11 -26.43 -6.26
N GLU A 80 -2.03 -27.72 -5.92
CA GLU A 80 -2.90 -28.33 -4.91
C GLU A 80 -2.87 -27.50 -3.61
N VAL A 81 -4.04 -27.01 -3.22
CA VAL A 81 -4.31 -26.38 -1.91
C VAL A 81 -3.67 -24.99 -1.72
N GLU A 82 -4.07 -23.99 -2.51
CA GLU A 82 -3.86 -22.59 -2.11
C GLU A 82 -5.14 -22.00 -1.49
N SER A 83 -4.97 -21.46 -0.29
CA SER A 83 -6.00 -20.86 0.56
C SER A 83 -6.97 -19.97 -0.25
N PRO A 84 -8.29 -19.99 0.02
CA PRO A 84 -9.27 -19.08 -0.59
C PRO A 84 -8.87 -17.59 -0.54
N SER A 85 -8.01 -17.22 0.42
CA SER A 85 -7.45 -15.89 0.53
C SER A 85 -6.50 -15.52 -0.61
N ALA A 86 -5.58 -16.42 -1.02
CA ALA A 86 -4.57 -16.12 -2.04
C ALA A 86 -5.22 -15.84 -3.40
N ASP A 87 -6.24 -16.62 -3.75
CA ASP A 87 -7.06 -16.42 -4.95
C ASP A 87 -7.80 -15.06 -4.93
N GLY A 88 -8.18 -14.57 -3.74
CA GLY A 88 -8.71 -13.21 -3.56
C GLY A 88 -7.69 -12.12 -3.89
N TYR A 89 -6.45 -12.27 -3.43
CA TYR A 89 -5.36 -11.34 -3.71
C TYR A 89 -4.94 -11.36 -5.17
N ALA A 90 -4.81 -12.54 -5.79
CA ALA A 90 -4.43 -12.70 -7.18
C ALA A 90 -5.46 -12.07 -8.14
N ARG A 91 -6.77 -12.30 -7.90
CA ARG A 91 -7.84 -11.63 -8.65
C ARG A 91 -7.77 -10.12 -8.48
N ALA A 92 -7.64 -9.65 -7.24
CA ALA A 92 -7.56 -8.22 -6.98
C ALA A 92 -6.32 -7.57 -7.61
N LEU A 93 -5.19 -8.27 -7.67
CA LEU A 93 -4.00 -7.80 -8.37
C LEU A 93 -4.24 -7.74 -9.87
N LYS A 94 -4.90 -8.75 -10.46
CA LYS A 94 -5.26 -8.72 -11.88
C LYS A 94 -6.16 -7.54 -12.22
N ASP A 95 -7.17 -7.27 -11.41
CA ASP A 95 -8.07 -6.13 -11.58
C ASP A 95 -7.29 -4.80 -11.48
N LEU A 96 -6.35 -4.71 -10.52
CA LEU A 96 -5.49 -3.55 -10.32
C LEU A 96 -4.57 -3.30 -11.54
N LEU A 97 -3.98 -4.36 -12.08
CA LEU A 97 -3.10 -4.31 -13.25
C LEU A 97 -3.85 -4.12 -14.58
N ALA A 98 -5.18 -4.25 -14.58
CA ALA A 98 -6.00 -3.90 -15.74
C ALA A 98 -6.01 -2.38 -16.03
N ASN A 99 -5.62 -1.56 -15.05
CA ASN A 99 -5.33 -0.14 -15.25
C ASN A 99 -3.84 0.02 -15.65
N PRO A 100 -3.53 0.48 -16.88
CA PRO A 100 -2.15 0.58 -17.37
C PRO A 100 -1.25 1.52 -16.57
N GLU A 101 -1.79 2.63 -16.07
CA GLU A 101 -1.02 3.62 -15.29
C GLU A 101 -0.60 3.05 -13.94
N ILE A 102 -1.54 2.38 -13.27
CA ILE A 102 -1.27 1.66 -12.01
C ILE A 102 -0.27 0.52 -12.25
N GLY A 103 -0.45 -0.25 -13.32
CA GLY A 103 0.46 -1.33 -13.68
C GLY A 103 1.89 -0.83 -13.92
N LEU A 104 2.04 0.32 -14.56
CA LEU A 104 3.34 0.96 -14.78
C LEU A 104 3.96 1.47 -13.48
N GLU A 105 3.17 2.10 -12.61
CA GLU A 105 3.62 2.58 -11.29
C GLU A 105 4.15 1.41 -10.45
N LEU A 106 3.37 0.33 -10.32
CA LEU A 106 3.77 -0.86 -9.59
C LEU A 106 4.98 -1.56 -10.22
N PHE A 107 5.06 -1.61 -11.55
CA PHE A 107 6.22 -2.16 -12.23
C PHE A 107 7.51 -1.41 -11.84
N TRP A 108 7.49 -0.08 -11.86
CA TRP A 108 8.66 0.71 -11.49
C TRP A 108 8.96 0.65 -9.99
N ALA A 109 7.94 0.68 -9.14
CA ALA A 109 8.11 0.54 -7.70
C ALA A 109 8.76 -0.81 -7.33
N THR A 110 8.24 -1.92 -7.87
CA THR A 110 8.79 -3.27 -7.66
C THR A 110 10.17 -3.46 -8.30
N LYS A 111 10.40 -2.93 -9.50
CA LYS A 111 11.70 -3.00 -10.17
C LYS A 111 12.79 -2.24 -9.43
N ASN A 112 12.46 -1.10 -8.83
CA ASN A 112 13.40 -0.26 -8.09
C ASN A 112 13.68 -0.80 -6.68
N LEU A 113 12.77 -1.62 -6.12
CA LEU A 113 13.03 -2.39 -4.92
C LEU A 113 14.05 -3.49 -5.23
N LYS A 114 15.30 -3.30 -4.81
CA LYS A 114 16.31 -4.38 -4.82
C LYS A 114 15.76 -5.58 -4.03
N ARG A 115 16.10 -6.81 -4.43
CA ARG A 115 15.88 -7.98 -3.56
C ARG A 115 16.64 -7.77 -2.24
N GLY A 116 15.94 -7.80 -1.11
CA GLY A 116 16.48 -7.37 0.19
C GLY A 116 16.40 -5.86 0.45
N GLY A 117 15.58 -5.14 -0.34
CA GLY A 117 15.30 -3.73 -0.14
C GLY A 117 14.66 -3.45 1.23
N THR A 118 14.74 -2.19 1.65
CA THR A 118 14.23 -1.73 2.94
C THR A 118 12.73 -2.04 3.05
N ASP A 119 12.36 -2.76 4.11
CA ASP A 119 10.96 -2.96 4.46
C ASP A 119 10.34 -1.57 4.72
N PRO A 120 9.18 -1.23 4.13
CA PRO A 120 8.49 0.03 4.37
C PRO A 120 8.31 0.36 5.86
N LYS A 121 8.26 -0.64 6.74
CA LYS A 121 8.21 -0.46 8.20
C LYS A 121 9.49 0.15 8.77
N ASP A 122 10.59 0.15 8.04
CA ASP A 122 11.91 0.65 8.46
C ASP A 122 12.17 2.07 7.94
N SER A 123 11.33 2.63 7.06
CA SER A 123 11.51 3.98 6.46
C SER A 123 11.48 5.15 7.46
N GLY A 124 11.38 4.90 8.78
CA GLY A 124 11.24 5.92 9.83
C GLY A 124 9.84 6.55 9.86
N ARG A 125 9.32 6.86 11.06
CA ARG A 125 7.90 7.23 11.28
C ARG A 125 7.43 8.36 10.35
N CYS A 126 8.22 9.41 10.24
CA CYS A 126 7.90 10.63 9.50
C CYS A 126 7.86 10.51 7.98
N TYR A 127 8.31 9.39 7.39
CA TYR A 127 8.41 9.25 5.94
C TYR A 127 7.06 9.32 5.23
N TYR A 128 6.00 8.79 5.86
CA TYR A 128 4.63 8.79 5.33
C TYR A 128 3.72 9.82 6.01
N HIS A 129 4.30 10.80 6.71
CA HIS A 129 3.53 11.87 7.35
C HIS A 129 3.25 13.00 6.37
N VAL A 130 2.04 13.53 6.42
CA VAL A 130 1.68 14.80 5.79
C VAL A 130 2.46 15.89 6.50
N GLN A 131 3.30 16.60 5.76
CA GLN A 131 4.07 17.73 6.27
C GLN A 131 3.15 18.94 6.40
N VAL A 132 3.17 19.58 7.57
CA VAL A 132 2.49 20.85 7.80
C VAL A 132 3.55 21.93 7.83
N GLU A 133 3.34 23.00 7.07
CA GLU A 133 4.27 24.12 7.03
C GLU A 133 4.56 24.63 8.45
N GLY A 134 5.85 24.75 8.79
CA GLY A 134 6.30 25.16 10.12
C GLY A 134 6.29 24.08 11.20
N GLN A 135 5.82 22.85 10.91
CA GLN A 135 5.91 21.73 11.84
C GLN A 135 7.00 20.75 11.39
N THR A 136 7.96 20.47 12.27
CA THR A 136 8.90 19.37 12.07
C THR A 136 8.30 18.09 12.62
N CYS A 137 8.25 17.05 11.79
CA CYS A 137 7.95 15.72 12.30
C CYS A 137 9.10 15.26 13.20
N VAL A 138 8.81 15.04 14.48
CA VAL A 138 9.78 14.56 15.47
C VAL A 138 9.93 13.05 15.29
N ARG A 139 11.16 12.60 15.08
CA ARG A 139 11.52 11.19 14.86
C ARG A 139 11.19 10.30 16.04
#